data_AF-A0A951F5R3-F1
#
_entry.id   AF-A0A951F5R3-F1
#
_cell.length_a   1.000
_cell.length_b   1.000
_cell.length_c   1.000
_cell.angle_alpha   90.00
_cell.angle_beta   90.00
_cell.angle_gamma   90.00
#
_symmetry.space_group_name_H-M   'P 1'
#
loop_
_entity.id
_entity.type
_entity.pdbx_description
1 polymer ?
#
loop_
_entity_poly.entity_id
_entity_poly.type
_entity_poly.pdbx_seq_one_letter_code
_entity_poly.pdbx_strand_id
1 'polypeptide(L)'
;MSQQLAVEMIRQALLTTLWISLPLLAVMFVIGILVSLIQILTSIQDPTFSAIPRLAAFFFTLVLVLPWILIRMVTYCGQLFGNLSKYAH
;
A
#
# COMPACT_ATOMS: atom_id res chain seq x y z
N MET A 1 5.94 29.20 -13.89
CA MET A 1 5.45 27.84 -13.56
C MET A 1 6.39 27.27 -12.50
N SER A 2 5.90 27.24 -11.27
CA SER A 2 6.70 27.26 -10.04
C SER A 2 7.26 25.88 -9.69
N GLN A 3 8.58 25.78 -9.53
CA GLN A 3 9.25 24.60 -8.96
C GLN A 3 8.61 24.18 -7.62
N GLN A 4 8.06 25.12 -6.85
CA GLN A 4 7.30 24.83 -5.63
C GLN A 4 6.07 23.94 -5.87
N LEU A 5 5.36 24.08 -7.00
CA LEU A 5 4.16 23.31 -7.30
C LEU A 5 4.52 21.87 -7.67
N ALA A 6 5.60 21.66 -8.42
CA ALA A 6 6.13 20.33 -8.70
C ALA A 6 6.58 19.62 -7.40
N VAL A 7 7.25 20.34 -6.51
CA VAL A 7 7.69 19.79 -5.20
C VAL A 7 6.49 19.42 -4.33
N GLU A 8 5.45 20.27 -4.25
CA GLU A 8 4.27 19.98 -3.44
C GLU A 8 3.45 18.80 -3.99
N MET A 9 3.33 18.67 -5.32
CA MET A 9 2.70 17.51 -5.95
C MET A 9 3.43 16.20 -5.63
N ILE A 10 4.76 16.20 -5.73
CA ILE A 10 5.58 15.02 -5.39
C ILE A 10 5.44 14.68 -3.90
N ARG A 11 5.42 15.70 -3.03
CA ARG A 11 5.23 15.51 -1.59
C ARG A 11 3.87 14.91 -1.27
N GLN A 12 2.79 15.41 -1.87
CA GLN A 12 1.45 14.85 -1.69
C GLN A 12 1.34 13.43 -2.25
N ALA A 13 1.96 13.14 -3.40
CA ALA A 13 2.00 11.79 -3.96
C ALA A 13 2.72 10.81 -3.03
N LEU A 14 3.88 11.20 -2.49
CA LEU A 14 4.63 10.41 -1.52
C LEU A 14 3.84 10.19 -0.23
N LEU A 15 3.24 11.23 0.34
CA LEU A 15 2.41 11.11 1.55
C LEU A 15 1.19 10.23 1.31
N THR A 16 0.53 10.36 0.16
CA THR A 16 -0.61 9.53 -0.21
C THR A 16 -0.20 8.07 -0.35
N THR A 17 0.93 7.80 -0.99
CA THR A 17 1.50 6.45 -1.14
C THR A 17 1.87 5.86 0.21
N LEU A 18 2.49 6.65 1.09
CA LEU A 18 2.86 6.23 2.44
C LEU A 18 1.64 5.88 3.29
N TRP A 19 0.59 6.70 3.25
CA TRP A 19 -0.68 6.39 3.90
C TRP A 19 -1.30 5.11 3.34
N ILE A 20 -1.23 4.91 2.02
CA ILE A 20 -1.77 3.73 1.35
C ILE A 20 -1.02 2.46 1.75
N SER A 21 0.32 2.52 1.83
CA SER A 21 1.16 1.36 2.12
C SER A 21 1.18 1.00 3.60
N LEU A 22 0.93 1.94 4.50
CA LEU A 22 0.94 1.73 5.96
C LEU A 22 0.05 0.57 6.45
N PRO A 23 -1.25 0.49 6.10
CA PRO A 23 -2.10 -0.62 6.52
C PRO A 23 -1.66 -1.96 5.90
N LEU A 24 -1.26 -1.95 4.63
CA LEU A 24 -0.77 -3.16 3.95
C LEU A 24 0.50 -3.70 4.62
N LEU A 25 1.43 -2.80 4.95
CA LEU A 25 2.70 -3.15 5.60
C LEU A 25 2.47 -3.68 7.02
N ALA A 26 1.59 -3.05 7.80
CA ALA A 26 1.27 -3.49 9.15
C ALA A 26 0.68 -4.91 9.16
N VAL A 27 -0.25 -5.20 8.26
CA VAL A 27 -0.85 -6.53 8.15
C VAL A 27 0.18 -7.57 7.70
N MET A 28 1.00 -7.25 6.69
CA MET A 28 2.07 -8.15 6.25
C MET A 28 3.12 -8.41 7.33
N PHE A 29 3.43 -7.40 8.15
CA PHE A 29 4.37 -7.54 9.25
C PHE A 29 3.86 -8.54 10.29
N VAL A 30 2.60 -8.40 10.74
CA VAL A 30 1.98 -9.30 11.71
C VAL A 30 1.92 -10.74 11.18
N ILE A 31 1.46 -10.92 9.94
CA ILE A 31 1.34 -12.24 9.31
C ILE A 31 2.72 -12.86 9.09
N GLY A 32 3.71 -12.07 8.68
CA GLY A 32 5.08 -12.53 8.51
C GLY A 32 5.67 -13.09 9.79
N ILE A 33 5.41 -12.43 10.92
CA ILE A 33 5.83 -12.88 12.26
C ILE A 33 5.09 -14.18 12.65
N LEU A 34 3.78 -14.25 12.44
CA LEU A 34 3.00 -15.44 12.78
C LEU A 34 3.47 -16.67 11.99
N VAL A 35 3.69 -16.51 10.69
CA VAL A 35 4.16 -17.60 9.82
C VAL A 35 5.59 -18.02 10.16
N SER A 36 6.48 -17.06 10.50
CA SER A 36 7.85 -17.40 10.90
C SER A 36 7.89 -18.14 12.24
N LEU A 37 7.05 -17.74 13.20
CA LEU A 37 6.88 -18.45 14.47
C LEU A 37 6.41 -19.89 14.26
N ILE A 38 5.40 -20.11 13.40
CA ILE A 38 4.90 -21.47 13.11
C ILE A 38 5.98 -22.32 12.42
N GLN A 39 6.74 -21.75 11.48
CA GLN A 39 7.88 -22.44 10.87
C GLN A 39 8.90 -22.91 11.90
N ILE A 40 9.25 -22.03 12.86
CA ILE A 40 10.22 -22.33 13.91
C ILE A 40 9.66 -23.40 14.87
N LEU A 41 8.43 -23.22 15.36
CA LEU A 41 7.79 -24.11 16.33
C LEU A 41 7.61 -25.54 15.80
N THR A 42 7.32 -25.68 14.51
CA THR A 42 7.08 -26.99 13.89
C THR A 42 8.36 -27.60 13.29
N SER A 43 9.49 -26.90 13.32
CA SER A 43 10.77 -27.28 12.70
C SER A 43 10.70 -27.59 11.18
N ILE A 44 9.62 -27.16 10.50
CA ILE A 44 9.46 -27.29 9.05
C ILE A 44 10.18 -26.10 8.40
N GLN A 45 11.40 -26.34 7.95
CA GLN A 45 12.21 -25.36 7.22
C GLN A 45 12.01 -25.43 5.70
N ASP A 46 10.97 -26.12 5.23
CA ASP A 46 10.65 -26.17 3.80
C ASP A 46 10.13 -24.82 3.30
N PRO A 47 10.84 -24.15 2.35
CA PRO A 47 10.47 -22.82 1.88
C PRO A 47 9.12 -22.82 1.13
N THR A 48 8.73 -23.95 0.55
CA THR A 48 7.44 -24.11 -0.14
C THR A 48 6.26 -24.02 0.82
N PHE A 49 6.40 -24.52 2.04
CA PHE A 49 5.31 -24.57 3.02
C PHE A 49 4.98 -23.20 3.61
N SER A 50 5.96 -22.31 3.76
CA SER A 50 5.73 -20.94 4.25
C SER A 50 5.35 -19.93 3.17
N ALA A 51 5.66 -20.23 1.91
CA ALA A 51 5.26 -19.41 0.78
C ALA A 51 3.73 -19.39 0.59
N ILE A 52 3.07 -20.54 0.71
CA ILE A 52 1.63 -20.67 0.47
C ILE A 52 0.79 -19.85 1.48
N PRO A 53 0.96 -19.99 2.81
CA PRO A 53 0.20 -19.21 3.79
C PRO A 53 0.47 -17.71 3.66
N ARG A 54 1.73 -17.33 3.42
CA ARG A 54 2.12 -15.92 3.25
C ARG A 54 1.48 -15.29 2.01
N LEU A 55 1.45 -16.02 0.90
CA LEU A 55 0.83 -15.56 -0.35
C LEU A 55 -0.69 -15.45 -0.19
N ALA A 56 -1.34 -16.46 0.40
CA ALA A 56 -2.78 -16.43 0.66
C ALA A 56 -3.18 -15.23 1.53
N ALA A 57 -2.40 -14.98 2.58
CA ALA A 57 -2.60 -13.82 3.45
C ALA A 57 -2.36 -12.48 2.74
N PHE A 58 -1.37 -12.40 1.86
CA PHE A 58 -1.14 -11.22 1.01
C PHE A 58 -2.33 -10.96 0.09
N PHE A 59 -2.83 -11.98 -0.61
CA PHE A 59 -4.01 -11.86 -1.45
C PHE A 59 -5.23 -11.39 -0.67
N PHE A 60 -5.49 -11.98 0.50
CA PHE A 60 -6.65 -11.62 1.32
C PHE A 60 -6.58 -10.17 1.78
N THR A 61 -5.41 -9.74 2.24
CA THR A 61 -5.16 -8.36 2.66
C THR A 61 -5.30 -7.40 1.49
N LEU A 62 -4.74 -7.76 0.33
CA LEU A 62 -4.81 -6.95 -0.87
C LEU A 62 -6.26 -6.73 -1.28
N VAL A 63 -7.09 -7.77 -1.33
CA VAL A 63 -8.51 -7.67 -1.69
C VAL A 63 -9.28 -6.76 -0.72
N LEU A 64 -9.00 -6.84 0.58
CA LEU A 64 -9.63 -5.98 1.59
C LEU A 64 -9.22 -4.51 1.47
N VAL A 65 -7.93 -4.26 1.19
CA VAL A 65 -7.39 -2.90 1.11
C VAL A 65 -7.60 -2.27 -0.28
N LEU A 66 -7.84 -3.07 -1.31
CA LEU A 66 -8.05 -2.66 -2.70
C LEU A 66 -9.10 -1.55 -2.89
N PRO A 67 -10.35 -1.66 -2.37
CA PRO A 67 -11.35 -0.58 -2.54
C PRO A 67 -10.89 0.74 -1.92
N TRP A 68 -10.18 0.68 -0.79
CA TRP A 68 -9.68 1.87 -0.12
C TRP A 68 -8.55 2.55 -0.91
N ILE A 69 -7.64 1.78 -1.51
CA ILE A 69 -6.59 2.30 -2.42
C ILE A 69 -7.21 3.01 -3.61
N LEU A 70 -8.21 2.37 -4.24
CA LEU A 70 -8.88 2.92 -5.41
C LEU A 70 -9.57 4.26 -5.10
N ILE A 71 -10.27 4.37 -3.96
CA ILE A 71 -10.90 5.64 -3.55
C ILE A 71 -9.85 6.73 -3.37
N ARG A 72 -8.71 6.43 -2.73
CA ARG A 72 -7.63 7.41 -2.50
C ARG A 72 -6.98 7.85 -3.82
N MET A 73 -6.74 6.92 -4.75
CA MET A 73 -6.23 7.23 -6.08
C MET A 73 -7.19 8.10 -6.89
N VAL A 74 -8.48 7.74 -6.94
CA VAL A 74 -9.49 8.52 -7.67
C VAL A 74 -9.66 9.91 -7.06
N THR A 75 -9.66 10.02 -5.73
CA THR A 75 -9.71 11.32 -5.03
C THR A 75 -8.50 12.18 -5.38
N TYR A 76 -7.30 11.60 -5.40
CA TYR A 76 -6.08 12.32 -5.76
C TYR A 76 -6.08 12.75 -7.23
N CYS A 77 -6.49 11.88 -8.16
CA CYS A 77 -6.70 12.23 -9.56
C CYS A 77 -7.73 13.37 -9.71
N GLY A 78 -8.86 13.30 -9.01
CA GLY A 78 -9.88 14.35 -9.02
C GLY A 78 -9.34 15.70 -8.53
N GLN A 79 -8.52 15.71 -7.48
CA GLN A 79 -7.84 16.93 -6.99
C GLN A 79 -6.83 17.48 -7.99
N LEU A 80 -6.11 16.62 -8.70
CA LEU A 80 -5.18 16.99 -9.77
C LEU A 80 -5.90 17.64 -10.96
N PHE A 81 -6.94 16.99 -11.48
CA PHE A 81 -7.73 17.51 -12.60
C PHE A 81 -8.54 18.76 -12.22
N GLY A 82 -9.08 18.83 -11.01
CA GLY A 82 -9.78 20.01 -10.50
C GLY A 82 -8.85 21.22 -10.31
N ASN A 83 -7.61 20.99 -9.84
CA ASN A 83 -6.62 22.06 -9.77
C ASN A 83 -6.09 22.46 -11.15
N LEU A 84 -5.96 21.53 -12.10
CA LEU A 84 -5.63 21.85 -13.50
C LEU A 84 -6.62 22.83 -14.12
N SER A 85 -7.93 22.65 -13.88
CA SER A 85 -8.95 23.64 -14.31
C SER A 85 -8.80 25.00 -13.62
N LYS A 86 -8.21 25.04 -12.43
CA LYS A 86 -7.93 26.25 -11.65
C LYS A 86 -6.60 26.92 -12.06
N TYR A 87 -5.70 26.19 -12.71
CA TYR A 87 -4.44 26.68 -13.28
C TYR A 87 -4.56 27.04 -14.78
N ALA A 88 -5.67 26.67 -15.43
CA ALA A 88 -5.98 27.05 -16.81
C ALA A 88 -6.55 28.48 -16.93
N HIS A 89 -6.88 29.13 -15.80
CA HIS A 89 -7.19 30.55 -15.71
C HIS A 89 -6.05 31.31 -15.05
#